data_AF-A0A9L0TNB9-F1
#
_entry.id   AF-A0A9L0TNB9-F1
#
_cell.length_a   1.000
_cell.length_b   1.000
_cell.length_c   1.000
_cell.angle_alpha   90.00
_cell.angle_beta   90.00
_cell.angle_gamma   90.00
#
_symmetry.space_group_name_H-M   'P 1'
#
loop_
_entity.id
_entity.type
_entity.pdbx_description
1 polymer ?
#
loop_
_entity_poly.entity_id
_entity_poly.type
_entity_poly.pdbx_seq_one_letter_code
_entity_poly.pdbx_strand_id
1 'polypeptide(L)'
;MALDPAEQHLRHVEKDVLIPKIMREKARERCFEQVQGKYIHWHCSSSSRTDFTKCCKDSGVLMVVKCRKENSALKECLIAHYNDPAFYEECKMEYLKEREEFRKTGIPTKKRLQKLPTSM
;
A
#
# COMPACT_ATOMS: atom_id res chain seq x y z
N MET A 1 6.88 -25.08 6.05
CA MET A 1 8.21 -24.65 6.53
C MET A 1 7.97 -23.72 7.70
N ALA A 2 8.33 -24.14 8.92
CA ALA A 2 8.17 -23.32 10.11
C ALA A 2 9.35 -22.34 10.17
N LEU A 3 9.07 -21.04 10.10
CA LEU A 3 10.08 -20.00 10.31
C LEU A 3 10.57 -20.08 11.76
N ASP A 4 11.89 -20.01 11.95
CA ASP A 4 12.55 -20.03 13.25
C ASP A 4 11.98 -18.91 14.15
N PRO A 5 11.75 -19.12 15.47
CA PRO A 5 11.19 -18.07 16.35
C PRO A 5 11.95 -16.74 16.33
N ALA A 6 13.27 -16.78 16.10
CA ALA A 6 14.09 -15.57 15.95
C ALA A 6 13.81 -14.81 14.63
N GLU A 7 13.31 -15.51 13.62
CA GLU A 7 12.92 -14.90 12.35
C GLU A 7 11.60 -14.17 12.43
N GLN A 8 10.70 -14.60 13.34
CA GLN A 8 9.43 -13.93 13.58
C GLN A 8 9.55 -12.66 14.43
N HIS A 9 10.69 -12.47 15.12
CA HIS A 9 10.92 -11.27 15.90
C HIS A 9 11.11 -10.05 14.99
N LEU A 10 10.22 -9.07 15.16
CA LEU A 10 10.23 -7.79 14.47
C LEU A 10 10.89 -6.72 15.33
N ARG A 11 11.88 -6.02 14.77
CA ARG A 11 12.47 -4.82 15.39
C ARG A 11 11.50 -3.66 15.30
N HIS A 12 11.68 -2.64 16.14
CA HIS A 12 10.87 -1.42 16.14
C HIS A 12 10.78 -0.78 14.74
N VAL A 13 11.90 -0.67 14.03
CA VAL A 13 11.94 -0.13 12.66
C VAL A 13 11.15 -1.00 11.66
N GLU A 14 11.17 -2.31 11.85
CA GLU A 14 10.46 -3.24 10.96
C GLU A 14 8.95 -3.13 11.17
N LYS A 15 8.53 -3.08 12.44
CA LYS A 15 7.13 -2.95 12.87
C LYS A 15 6.52 -1.60 12.52
N ASP A 16 7.24 -0.50 12.74
CA ASP A 16 6.66 0.85 12.68
C ASP A 16 7.02 1.61 11.40
N VAL A 17 7.97 1.11 10.60
CA VAL A 17 8.40 1.77 9.36
C VAL A 17 8.32 0.84 8.14
N LEU A 18 8.95 -0.33 8.18
CA LEU A 18 9.09 -1.17 6.98
C LEU A 18 7.79 -1.90 6.60
N ILE A 19 7.14 -2.59 7.54
CA ILE A 19 5.86 -3.25 7.30
C ILE A 19 4.78 -2.21 6.95
N PRO A 20 4.63 -1.09 7.70
CA PRO A 20 3.71 -0.03 7.31
C PRO A 20 4.01 0.51 5.91
N LYS A 21 5.28 0.63 5.50
CA LYS A 21 5.63 1.05 4.13
C LYS A 21 5.11 0.07 3.07
N ILE A 22 5.31 -1.22 3.26
CA ILE A 22 4.77 -2.28 2.38
C ILE A 22 3.25 -2.19 2.34
N MET A 23 2.59 -2.05 3.50
CA MET A 23 1.14 -1.85 3.56
C MET A 23 0.70 -0.63 2.75
N ARG A 24 1.43 0.50 2.80
CA ARG A 24 1.04 1.70 2.03
C ARG A 24 1.09 1.47 0.54
N GLU A 25 2.17 0.84 0.06
CA GLU A 25 2.39 0.59 -1.36
C GLU A 25 1.37 -0.42 -1.88
N LYS A 26 1.14 -1.50 -1.14
CA LYS A 26 0.17 -2.54 -1.49
C LYS A 26 -1.28 -2.08 -1.38
N ALA A 27 -1.64 -1.31 -0.35
CA ALA A 27 -2.98 -0.71 -0.23
C ALA A 27 -3.21 0.32 -1.34
N ARG A 28 -2.17 1.07 -1.72
CA ARG A 28 -2.21 1.90 -2.91
C ARG A 28 -2.50 1.04 -4.12
N GLU A 29 -1.71 0.03 -4.43
CA GLU A 29 -1.92 -0.85 -5.59
C GLU A 29 -3.33 -1.45 -5.60
N ARG A 30 -3.82 -2.00 -4.48
CA ARG A 30 -5.16 -2.58 -4.37
C ARG A 30 -6.28 -1.57 -4.60
N CYS A 31 -6.16 -0.37 -4.05
CA CYS A 31 -7.10 0.70 -4.37
C CYS A 31 -6.91 1.19 -5.84
N PHE A 32 -5.78 0.90 -6.53
CA PHE A 32 -5.39 1.48 -7.86
C PHE A 32 -5.84 0.54 -8.97
N GLU A 33 -5.72 -0.75 -8.75
CA GLU A 33 -5.95 -1.83 -9.72
C GLU A 33 -7.43 -2.24 -9.85
N GLN A 34 -8.37 -1.44 -9.34
CA GLN A 34 -9.80 -1.66 -9.54
C GLN A 34 -10.27 -1.08 -10.89
N VAL A 35 -9.55 -1.39 -11.96
CA VAL A 35 -9.82 -0.93 -13.33
C VAL A 35 -9.76 -2.16 -14.24
N GLN A 36 -10.96 -2.63 -14.62
CA GLN A 36 -11.32 -3.48 -15.79
C GLN A 36 -11.87 -4.90 -15.56
N GLY A 37 -11.85 -5.49 -14.37
CA GLY A 37 -12.25 -6.90 -14.24
C GLY A 37 -13.19 -7.16 -13.09
N LYS A 38 -14.39 -7.65 -13.40
CA LYS A 38 -15.20 -8.55 -12.56
C LYS A 38 -14.34 -9.27 -11.52
N TYR A 39 -14.60 -9.06 -10.23
CA TYR A 39 -14.60 -10.03 -9.12
C TYR A 39 -14.46 -9.26 -7.78
N ILE A 40 -15.62 -8.92 -7.20
CA ILE A 40 -15.98 -9.10 -5.79
C ILE A 40 -14.82 -8.98 -4.77
N HIS A 41 -14.48 -7.75 -4.39
CA HIS A 41 -14.26 -7.45 -2.97
C HIS A 41 -14.81 -6.06 -2.64
N TRP A 42 -16.02 -6.10 -2.09
CA TRP A 42 -16.94 -5.02 -1.79
C TRP A 42 -16.49 -4.28 -0.53
N HIS A 43 -15.43 -3.48 -0.55
CA HIS A 43 -15.10 -2.65 0.62
C HIS A 43 -14.62 -1.24 0.29
N CYS A 44 -14.42 -0.93 -0.99
CA CYS A 44 -14.21 0.44 -1.45
C CYS A 44 -15.27 0.76 -2.49
N SER A 45 -16.06 1.82 -2.26
CA SER A 45 -17.02 2.33 -3.23
C SER A 45 -16.33 2.53 -4.59
N SER A 46 -16.84 1.82 -5.57
CA SER A 46 -16.26 1.43 -6.85
C SER A 46 -16.05 2.54 -7.90
N SER A 47 -15.64 3.75 -7.50
CA SER A 47 -15.40 4.84 -8.47
C SER A 47 -14.27 5.83 -8.11
N SER A 48 -13.65 5.70 -6.95
CA SER A 48 -12.84 6.81 -6.40
C SER A 48 -11.64 7.24 -7.25
N ARG A 49 -10.96 6.33 -7.96
CA ARG A 49 -9.59 6.60 -8.42
C ARG A 49 -9.41 6.99 -9.88
N THR A 50 -10.20 6.42 -10.79
CA THR A 50 -10.30 6.96 -12.16
C THR A 50 -10.79 8.40 -12.09
N ASP A 51 -11.77 8.65 -11.23
CA ASP A 51 -12.34 9.97 -11.01
C ASP A 51 -11.35 10.89 -10.30
N PHE A 52 -10.60 10.41 -9.30
CA PHE A 52 -9.53 11.21 -8.68
C PHE A 52 -8.43 11.57 -9.68
N THR A 53 -7.89 10.60 -10.42
CA THR A 53 -6.79 10.84 -11.37
C THR A 53 -7.24 11.76 -12.51
N LYS A 54 -8.47 11.57 -13.00
CA LYS A 54 -9.09 12.42 -14.01
C LYS A 54 -9.33 13.83 -13.46
N CYS A 55 -9.92 13.95 -12.27
CA CYS A 55 -10.12 15.24 -11.61
C CYS A 55 -8.80 15.96 -11.33
N CYS A 56 -7.73 15.25 -10.95
CA CYS A 56 -6.41 15.82 -10.73
C CYS A 56 -5.80 16.35 -12.04
N LYS A 57 -5.90 15.58 -13.12
CA LYS A 57 -5.48 16.02 -14.47
C LYS A 57 -6.27 17.22 -14.96
N ASP A 58 -7.58 17.25 -14.71
CA ASP A 58 -8.49 18.30 -15.19
C ASP A 58 -8.43 19.57 -14.31
N SER A 59 -8.16 19.44 -13.02
CA SER A 59 -8.17 20.55 -12.05
C SER A 59 -6.81 21.20 -11.85
N GLY A 60 -5.71 20.53 -12.20
CA GLY A 60 -4.35 21.02 -12.00
C GLY A 60 -4.14 21.55 -10.57
N VAL A 61 -3.71 22.82 -10.46
CA VAL A 61 -3.45 23.49 -9.17
C VAL A 61 -4.68 23.54 -8.24
N LEU A 62 -5.90 23.46 -8.78
CA LEU A 62 -7.15 23.50 -8.00
C LEU A 62 -7.60 22.12 -7.50
N MET A 63 -6.81 21.05 -7.68
CA MET A 63 -7.19 19.68 -7.31
C MET A 63 -7.61 19.53 -5.85
N VAL A 64 -6.97 20.23 -4.92
CA VAL A 64 -7.24 20.12 -3.47
C VAL A 64 -8.62 20.70 -3.10
N VAL A 65 -9.16 21.58 -3.94
CA VAL A 65 -10.48 22.18 -3.75
C VAL A 65 -11.55 21.42 -4.54
N LYS A 66 -11.26 21.08 -5.80
CA LYS A 66 -12.22 20.44 -6.71
C LYS A 66 -12.37 18.93 -6.49
N CYS A 67 -11.28 18.22 -6.19
CA CYS A 67 -11.25 16.77 -6.08
C CYS A 67 -11.41 16.25 -4.64
N ARG A 68 -12.09 17.01 -3.77
CA ARG A 68 -12.22 16.67 -2.34
C ARG A 68 -13.00 15.38 -2.14
N LYS A 69 -14.04 15.14 -2.94
CA LYS A 69 -14.90 13.96 -2.80
C LYS A 69 -14.14 12.69 -3.13
N GLU A 70 -13.43 12.73 -4.25
CA GLU A 70 -12.62 11.65 -4.78
C GLU A 70 -11.43 11.35 -3.86
N ASN A 71 -10.82 12.40 -3.30
CA ASN A 71 -9.75 12.26 -2.31
C ASN A 71 -10.24 11.64 -0.99
N SER A 72 -11.42 12.02 -0.50
CA SER A 72 -12.01 11.42 0.71
C SER A 72 -12.31 9.93 0.50
N ALA A 73 -12.92 9.57 -0.63
CA ALA A 73 -13.20 8.18 -0.96
C ALA A 73 -11.90 7.36 -1.08
N LEU A 74 -10.84 7.94 -1.65
CA LEU A 74 -9.55 7.25 -1.73
C LEU A 74 -8.91 7.07 -0.36
N LYS A 75 -9.02 8.09 0.49
CA LYS A 75 -8.53 8.04 1.87
C LYS A 75 -9.26 6.97 2.67
N GLU A 76 -10.57 6.85 2.52
CA GLU A 76 -11.38 5.80 3.15
C GLU A 76 -10.95 4.40 2.72
N CYS A 77 -10.71 4.17 1.42
CA CYS A 77 -10.15 2.91 0.90
C CYS A 77 -8.86 2.52 1.61
N LEU A 78 -7.93 3.47 1.69
CA LEU A 78 -6.63 3.24 2.31
C LEU A 78 -6.78 2.92 3.80
N ILE A 79 -7.58 3.71 4.52
CA ILE A 79 -7.82 3.51 5.96
C ILE A 79 -8.42 2.13 6.23
N ALA A 80 -9.36 1.67 5.40
CA ALA A 80 -9.95 0.33 5.54
C ALA A 80 -8.88 -0.77 5.50
N HIS A 81 -7.90 -0.68 4.58
CA HIS A 81 -6.80 -1.62 4.52
C HIS A 81 -5.82 -1.51 5.69
N TYR A 82 -5.50 -0.30 6.19
CA TYR A 82 -4.62 -0.18 7.37
C TYR A 82 -5.21 -0.75 8.64
N ASN A 83 -6.54 -0.68 8.77
CA ASN A 83 -7.24 -1.19 9.95
C ASN A 83 -7.50 -2.71 9.88
N ASP A 84 -7.20 -3.35 8.75
CA ASP A 84 -7.40 -4.78 8.56
C ASP A 84 -6.19 -5.58 9.11
N PRO A 85 -6.37 -6.37 10.20
CA PRO A 85 -5.29 -7.18 10.75
C PRO A 85 -4.85 -8.31 9.81
N ALA A 86 -5.73 -8.82 8.95
CA ALA A 86 -5.35 -9.83 7.96
C ALA A 86 -4.38 -9.25 6.92
N PHE A 87 -4.62 -8.01 6.50
CA PHE A 87 -3.74 -7.28 5.60
C PHE A 87 -2.37 -7.00 6.23
N TYR A 88 -2.33 -6.66 7.53
CA TYR A 88 -1.08 -6.49 8.26
C TYR A 88 -0.25 -7.79 8.28
N GLU A 89 -0.86 -8.93 8.61
CA GLU A 89 -0.14 -10.21 8.65
C GLU A 89 0.34 -10.63 7.25
N GLU A 90 -0.44 -10.37 6.19
CA GLU A 90 -0.01 -10.59 4.81
C GLU A 90 1.27 -9.78 4.49
N CYS A 91 1.27 -8.48 4.80
CA CYS A 91 2.42 -7.60 4.56
C CYS A 91 3.63 -7.97 5.43
N LYS A 92 3.40 -8.43 6.66
CA LYS A 92 4.43 -8.94 7.56
C LYS A 92 5.08 -10.20 7.01
N MET A 93 4.30 -11.14 6.48
CA MET A 93 4.85 -12.35 5.87
C MET A 93 5.68 -12.03 4.63
N GLU A 94 5.23 -11.09 3.81
CA GLU A 94 5.99 -10.59 2.66
C GLU A 94 7.33 -9.97 3.10
N TYR A 95 7.30 -9.12 4.13
CA TYR A 95 8.51 -8.53 4.71
C TYR A 95 9.50 -9.59 5.22
N LEU A 96 9.01 -10.59 5.95
CA LEU A 96 9.86 -11.66 6.48
C LEU A 96 10.52 -12.47 5.37
N LYS A 97 9.80 -12.75 4.29
CA LYS A 97 10.34 -13.42 3.10
C LYS A 97 11.42 -12.58 2.42
N GLU A 98 11.18 -11.29 2.21
CA GLU A 98 12.19 -10.38 1.66
C GLU A 98 13.44 -10.30 2.56
N ARG A 99 13.23 -10.31 3.89
CA ARG A 99 14.33 -10.33 4.87
C ARG A 99 15.16 -11.60 4.79
N GLU A 100 14.51 -12.76 4.64
CA GLU A 100 15.18 -14.05 4.48
C GLU A 100 15.97 -14.10 3.17
N GLU A 101 15.38 -13.65 2.06
CA GLU A 101 16.06 -13.55 0.76
C GLU A 101 17.28 -12.62 0.83
N PHE A 102 17.15 -11.48 1.51
CA PHE A 102 18.27 -10.55 1.74
C PHE A 102 19.37 -11.19 2.59
N ARG A 103 19.04 -11.99 3.61
CA ARG A 103 20.02 -12.72 4.41
C ARG A 103 20.77 -13.78 3.60
N LYS A 104 20.08 -14.47 2.68
CA LYS A 104 20.66 -15.52 1.83
C LYS A 104 21.52 -14.96 0.70
N THR A 105 21.06 -13.89 0.05
CA THR A 105 21.66 -13.40 -1.20
C THR A 105 22.48 -12.12 -1.02
N GLY A 106 22.24 -11.35 0.06
CA GLY A 106 22.79 -10.02 0.25
C GLY A 106 22.20 -8.95 -0.70
N ILE A 107 21.27 -9.31 -1.58
CA ILE A 107 20.71 -8.42 -2.60
C ILE A 107 19.35 -7.91 -2.11
N PRO A 108 19.13 -6.59 -2.03
CA PRO A 108 17.84 -6.04 -1.64
C PRO A 108 16.81 -6.25 -2.75
N THR A 109 15.73 -7.00 -2.47
CA THR A 109 14.67 -7.38 -3.41
C THR A 109 14.00 -6.17 -4.07
N LYS A 110 13.80 -5.10 -3.31
CA LYS A 110 13.34 -3.80 -3.80
C LYS A 110 14.52 -2.84 -3.68
N LYS A 111 15.03 -2.30 -4.80
CA LYS A 111 15.99 -1.17 -4.81
C LYS A 111 15.42 -0.13 -3.87
N ARG A 112 15.99 0.02 -2.65
CA ARG A 112 15.55 0.88 -1.54
C ARG A 112 14.63 1.99 -2.07
N LEU A 113 13.32 1.67 -2.17
CA LEU A 113 12.41 2.34 -3.12
C LEU A 113 12.63 3.83 -3.02
N GLN A 114 13.18 4.40 -4.09
CA GLN A 114 13.43 5.83 -4.24
C GLN A 114 12.20 6.53 -3.67
N LYS A 115 12.45 7.51 -2.77
CA LYS A 115 11.43 8.32 -2.11
C LYS A 115 10.22 8.40 -3.03
N LEU A 116 9.07 7.84 -2.59
CA LEU A 116 7.80 7.95 -3.30
C LEU A 116 7.78 9.34 -3.93
N PRO A 117 7.75 9.48 -5.28
CA PRO A 117 7.81 10.79 -5.88
C PRO A 117 6.69 11.59 -5.21
N THR A 118 7.12 12.61 -4.47
CA THR A 118 6.20 13.57 -3.88
C THR A 118 5.77 14.38 -5.07
N SER A 119 4.80 13.85 -5.84
CA SER A 119 4.11 14.65 -6.84
C SER A 119 3.48 15.78 -6.06
N MET A 120 4.10 16.97 -6.18
CA MET A 120 3.37 18.21 -6.04
C MET A 120 2.36 18.30 -7.19
#